data_AF-A0A931IGL4-F1
#
_entry.id   AF-A0A931IGL4-F1
#
_cell.length_a   1.000
_cell.length_b   1.000
_cell.length_c   1.000
_cell.angle_alpha   90.00
_cell.angle_beta   90.00
_cell.angle_gamma   90.00
#
_symmetry.space_group_name_H-M   'P 1'
#
loop_
_entity.id
_entity.type
_entity.pdbx_description
1 polymer ?
#
loop_
_entity_poly.entity_id
_entity_poly.type
_entity_poly.pdbx_seq_one_letter_code
_entity_poly.pdbx_strand_id
1 'polypeptide(L)'
;MKWMWAAGAALLALTGCAVDGAAGPEKSDALAAEVVEFDASGFNGPPFTSVVDSATAVRYFGGWFAAHPDRSPQVAAHPERFTELDTHAYVAVVTSTGCRLPNRAELRRAGTELRPELLGGTDHQECYRAYTPFVVFKVKKADLEGVRTIGGEPLDRDGPAESVGHVELAPTTTDSAPREITDPAARAALGAELGGDTRTVLDATSRIVQRYGTNGVRRYGFPVRACPDDLVALNVTATELRAEVTASPDATRTCEAPTTHLAVFDIRDTHIPDGARPTS
;
A
#
# COMPACT_ATOMS: atom_id res chain seq x y z
N MET A 1 -10.78 -70.91 40.07
CA MET A 1 -10.25 -70.00 41.11
C MET A 1 -10.69 -68.60 40.69
N LYS A 2 -11.70 -67.96 41.30
CA LYS A 2 -11.64 -67.12 42.53
C LYS A 2 -10.48 -66.11 42.42
N TRP A 3 -10.58 -64.76 42.40
CA TRP A 3 -11.53 -63.71 42.85
C TRP A 3 -11.32 -62.45 41.95
N MET A 4 -12.30 -61.63 41.58
CA MET A 4 -12.99 -60.52 42.29
C MET A 4 -12.13 -59.35 42.84
N TRP A 5 -12.34 -58.17 42.21
CA TRP A 5 -12.44 -56.78 42.71
C TRP A 5 -11.17 -55.93 42.93
N ALA A 6 -11.11 -54.78 42.22
CA ALA A 6 -11.17 -53.46 42.84
C ALA A 6 -11.50 -52.37 41.81
N ALA A 7 -12.52 -51.57 42.12
CA ALA A 7 -12.95 -50.39 41.41
C ALA A 7 -11.99 -49.21 41.65
N GLY A 8 -11.76 -48.40 40.62
CA GLY A 8 -11.08 -47.12 40.71
C GLY A 8 -11.77 -46.13 39.77
N ALA A 9 -12.83 -45.50 40.24
CA ALA A 9 -13.50 -44.40 39.54
C ALA A 9 -12.64 -43.14 39.66
N ALA A 10 -11.91 -42.80 38.59
CA ALA A 10 -11.29 -41.50 38.46
C ALA A 10 -12.25 -40.56 37.71
N LEU A 11 -12.97 -39.72 38.48
CA LEU A 11 -13.60 -38.52 37.95
C LEU A 11 -12.47 -37.56 37.53
N LEU A 12 -12.20 -37.49 36.22
CA LEU A 12 -11.48 -36.36 35.64
C LEU A 12 -12.50 -35.28 35.31
N ALA A 13 -12.53 -34.25 36.16
CA ALA A 13 -13.21 -33.01 35.90
C ALA A 13 -12.61 -32.37 34.63
N LEU A 14 -13.34 -32.45 33.52
CA LEU A 14 -13.08 -31.64 32.34
C LEU A 14 -13.44 -30.20 32.69
N THR A 15 -12.44 -29.40 33.07
CA THR A 15 -12.56 -27.95 33.10
C THR A 15 -12.86 -27.49 31.68
N GLY A 16 -14.11 -27.07 31.46
CA GLY A 16 -14.55 -26.46 30.23
C GLY A 16 -13.73 -25.20 29.96
N CYS A 17 -12.79 -25.30 29.02
CA CYS A 17 -12.37 -24.12 28.27
C CYS A 17 -13.57 -23.70 27.44
N ALA A 18 -14.29 -22.68 27.91
CA ALA A 18 -15.12 -21.87 27.04
C ALA A 18 -14.19 -21.27 25.99
N VAL A 19 -14.08 -21.92 24.85
CA VAL A 19 -13.59 -21.28 23.64
C VAL A 19 -14.65 -20.24 23.32
N ASP A 20 -14.31 -18.98 23.59
CA ASP A 20 -15.01 -17.84 23.03
C ASP A 20 -15.20 -18.10 21.55
N GLY A 21 -16.47 -18.14 21.14
CA GLY A 21 -16.85 -18.54 19.79
C GLY A 21 -16.05 -17.76 18.78
N ALA A 22 -15.19 -18.47 18.04
CA ALA A 22 -14.73 -17.99 16.75
C ALA A 22 -16.01 -17.68 15.97
N ALA A 23 -16.29 -16.39 15.79
CA ALA A 23 -17.36 -15.93 14.93
C ALA A 23 -17.22 -16.70 13.63
N GLY A 24 -18.23 -17.50 13.28
CA GLY A 24 -18.25 -18.20 11.99
C GLY A 24 -17.99 -17.18 10.88
N PRO A 25 -17.46 -17.61 9.72
CA PRO A 25 -17.16 -16.69 8.62
C PRO A 25 -18.40 -15.82 8.37
N GLU A 26 -18.25 -14.53 8.66
CA GLU A 26 -19.32 -13.55 8.47
C GLU A 26 -19.78 -13.69 7.01
N LYS A 27 -21.09 -13.80 6.78
CA LYS A 27 -21.60 -13.95 5.42
C LYS A 27 -21.09 -12.77 4.58
N SER A 28 -20.23 -13.06 3.62
CA SER A 28 -19.77 -12.07 2.67
C SER A 28 -20.66 -12.13 1.43
N ASP A 29 -21.39 -11.05 1.19
CA ASP A 29 -22.20 -10.92 0.00
C ASP A 29 -21.33 -10.33 -1.12
N ALA A 30 -21.41 -10.92 -2.32
CA ALA A 30 -20.77 -10.36 -3.49
C ALA A 30 -21.37 -8.98 -3.76
N LEU A 31 -20.52 -7.95 -3.81
CA LEU A 31 -20.96 -6.61 -4.12
C LEU A 31 -21.14 -6.49 -5.63
N ALA A 32 -22.18 -5.78 -6.08
CA ALA A 32 -22.34 -5.46 -7.49
C ALA A 32 -21.31 -4.39 -7.90
N ALA A 33 -20.08 -4.84 -8.17
CA ALA A 33 -18.97 -4.02 -8.60
C ALA A 33 -18.55 -4.38 -10.03
N GLU A 34 -18.33 -3.38 -10.87
CA GLU A 34 -17.76 -3.55 -12.20
C GLU A 34 -16.23 -3.52 -12.11
N VAL A 35 -15.55 -4.47 -12.74
CA VAL A 35 -14.08 -4.45 -12.87
C VAL A 35 -13.72 -3.57 -14.06
N VAL A 36 -13.18 -2.39 -13.78
CA VAL A 36 -12.82 -1.36 -14.78
C VAL A 36 -11.44 -1.65 -15.37
N GLU A 37 -10.54 -2.13 -14.53
CA GLU A 37 -9.20 -2.56 -14.93
C GLU A 37 -8.75 -3.71 -14.04
N PHE A 38 -8.07 -4.69 -14.64
CA PHE A 38 -7.47 -5.79 -13.93
C PHE A 38 -6.19 -6.23 -14.63
N ASP A 39 -5.06 -5.94 -13.99
CA ASP A 39 -3.75 -6.45 -14.36
C ASP A 39 -3.39 -7.61 -13.43
N ALA A 40 -3.78 -8.82 -13.87
CA ALA A 40 -3.56 -10.06 -13.14
C ALA A 40 -2.06 -10.41 -12.97
N SER A 41 -1.25 -10.11 -13.98
CA SER A 41 0.17 -10.46 -14.05
C SER A 41 1.10 -9.41 -13.46
N GLY A 42 0.51 -8.32 -12.97
CA GLY A 42 1.24 -7.15 -12.53
C GLY A 42 2.16 -7.40 -11.35
N PHE A 43 3.19 -6.57 -11.28
CA PHE A 43 4.08 -6.43 -10.13
C PHE A 43 3.98 -4.99 -9.61
N ASN A 44 2.76 -4.55 -9.32
CA ASN A 44 2.39 -3.15 -9.09
C ASN A 44 2.81 -2.59 -7.72
N GLY A 45 3.85 -3.15 -7.10
CA GLY A 45 4.36 -2.70 -5.80
C GLY A 45 3.72 -3.39 -4.60
N PRO A 46 3.87 -2.82 -3.39
CA PRO A 46 3.34 -3.39 -2.16
C PRO A 46 1.80 -3.32 -2.13
N PRO A 47 1.14 -4.15 -1.30
CA PRO A 47 -0.31 -4.07 -1.15
C PRO A 47 -0.77 -2.66 -0.81
N PHE A 48 -1.82 -2.20 -1.48
CA PHE A 48 -2.43 -0.91 -1.21
C PHE A 48 -3.93 -0.97 -1.47
N THR A 49 -4.66 -0.05 -0.84
CA THR A 49 -6.03 0.25 -1.23
C THR A 49 -6.28 1.76 -1.26
N SER A 50 -7.04 2.23 -2.26
CA SER A 50 -7.47 3.61 -2.38
C SER A 50 -8.88 3.72 -2.93
N VAL A 51 -9.61 4.76 -2.50
CA VAL A 51 -10.92 5.11 -3.07
C VAL A 51 -10.82 6.41 -3.87
N VAL A 52 -11.29 6.35 -5.11
CA VAL A 52 -11.41 7.49 -6.03
C VAL A 52 -12.89 7.83 -6.19
N ASP A 53 -13.37 8.82 -5.43
CA ASP A 53 -14.79 9.19 -5.36
C ASP A 53 -15.09 10.62 -5.82
N SER A 54 -14.10 11.33 -6.35
CA SER A 54 -14.20 12.72 -6.78
C SER A 54 -13.24 13.04 -7.91
N ALA A 55 -13.54 14.07 -8.71
CA ALA A 55 -12.63 14.56 -9.75
C ALA A 55 -11.27 15.01 -9.18
N THR A 56 -11.24 15.39 -7.91
CA THR A 56 -10.00 15.69 -7.19
C THR A 56 -9.18 14.43 -6.93
N ALA A 57 -9.80 13.36 -6.42
CA ALA A 57 -9.15 12.07 -6.19
C ALA A 57 -8.62 11.45 -7.50
N VAL A 58 -9.36 11.57 -8.61
CA VAL A 58 -8.92 11.11 -9.94
C VAL A 58 -7.59 11.74 -10.35
N ARG A 59 -7.42 13.05 -10.10
CA ARG A 59 -6.16 13.74 -10.43
C ARG A 59 -4.98 13.23 -9.58
N TYR A 60 -5.24 12.74 -8.37
CA TYR A 60 -4.21 12.19 -7.48
C TYR A 60 -3.91 10.73 -7.72
N PHE A 61 -4.86 9.99 -8.29
CA PHE A 61 -4.69 8.59 -8.57
C PHE A 61 -3.48 8.31 -9.48
N GLY A 62 -3.24 9.15 -10.49
CA GLY A 62 -2.02 9.09 -11.31
C GLY A 62 -0.72 9.48 -10.58
N GLY A 63 -0.84 10.06 -9.38
CA GLY A 63 0.25 10.37 -8.44
C GLY A 63 1.13 9.17 -8.11
N TRP A 64 0.48 8.03 -7.91
CA TRP A 64 1.10 6.78 -7.49
C TRP A 64 2.03 6.17 -8.52
N PHE A 65 1.69 6.34 -9.80
CA PHE A 65 2.40 5.71 -10.91
C PHE A 65 3.34 6.69 -11.61
N ALA A 66 3.53 7.88 -11.03
CA ALA A 66 4.32 8.98 -11.61
C ALA A 66 5.77 8.62 -11.91
N ALA A 67 6.35 7.77 -11.09
CA ALA A 67 7.73 7.30 -11.26
C ALA A 67 7.88 6.44 -12.53
N HIS A 68 6.78 5.91 -13.08
CA HIS A 68 6.76 4.98 -14.21
C HIS A 68 5.58 5.30 -15.17
N PRO A 69 5.60 6.46 -15.86
CA PRO A 69 4.49 6.88 -16.70
C PRO A 69 4.20 5.88 -17.83
N ASP A 70 5.21 5.21 -18.36
CA ASP A 70 5.08 4.24 -19.47
C ASP A 70 4.42 2.91 -19.07
N ARG A 71 4.27 2.66 -17.77
CA ARG A 71 3.75 1.41 -17.18
C ARG A 71 2.61 1.65 -16.22
N SER A 72 2.13 2.89 -16.17
CA SER A 72 0.97 3.25 -15.37
C SER A 72 -0.23 2.43 -15.83
N PRO A 73 -1.05 1.89 -14.91
CA PRO A 73 -2.33 1.30 -15.27
C PRO A 73 -3.13 2.26 -16.14
N GLN A 74 -3.96 1.72 -17.03
CA GLN A 74 -4.69 2.51 -18.01
C GLN A 74 -5.54 3.59 -17.34
N VAL A 75 -6.16 3.32 -16.20
CA VAL A 75 -6.92 4.31 -15.44
C VAL A 75 -6.04 5.38 -14.78
N ALA A 76 -4.76 5.10 -14.50
CA ALA A 76 -3.81 6.11 -14.03
C ALA A 76 -3.28 6.99 -15.19
N ALA A 77 -3.05 6.40 -16.36
CA ALA A 77 -2.62 7.11 -17.57
C ALA A 77 -3.76 7.93 -18.22
N HIS A 78 -5.00 7.46 -18.08
CA HIS A 78 -6.21 8.01 -18.69
C HIS A 78 -7.27 8.34 -17.62
N PRO A 79 -7.08 9.42 -16.85
CA PRO A 79 -7.98 9.78 -15.75
C PRO A 79 -9.44 10.02 -16.19
N GLU A 80 -9.68 10.30 -17.47
CA GLU A 80 -11.02 10.39 -18.07
C GLU A 80 -11.82 9.08 -18.00
N ARG A 81 -11.18 7.93 -17.73
CA ARG A 81 -11.85 6.64 -17.53
C ARG A 81 -12.65 6.58 -16.22
N PHE A 82 -12.39 7.48 -15.28
CA PHE A 82 -13.19 7.65 -14.08
C PHE A 82 -14.44 8.47 -14.39
N THR A 83 -15.52 7.78 -14.75
CA THR A 83 -16.81 8.37 -15.13
C THR A 83 -17.82 8.30 -13.98
N GLU A 84 -18.91 9.08 -14.08
CA GLU A 84 -20.05 8.99 -13.14
C GLU A 84 -19.69 9.16 -11.65
N LEU A 85 -18.68 9.98 -11.36
CA LEU A 85 -18.18 10.20 -9.99
C LEU A 85 -19.23 10.80 -9.04
N ASP A 86 -20.36 11.29 -9.54
CA ASP A 86 -21.46 11.77 -8.71
C ASP A 86 -22.23 10.62 -8.05
N THR A 87 -22.29 9.45 -8.70
CA THR A 87 -23.07 8.28 -8.25
C THR A 87 -22.20 7.07 -7.92
N HIS A 88 -20.97 7.03 -8.45
CA HIS A 88 -20.02 5.94 -8.26
C HIS A 88 -18.71 6.43 -7.65
N ALA A 89 -18.00 5.48 -7.06
CA ALA A 89 -16.63 5.60 -6.61
C ALA A 89 -15.85 4.40 -7.13
N TYR A 90 -14.54 4.53 -7.18
CA TYR A 90 -13.66 3.49 -7.70
C TYR A 90 -12.74 3.03 -6.59
N VAL A 91 -12.71 1.72 -6.32
CA VAL A 91 -11.85 1.09 -5.34
C VAL A 91 -10.67 0.48 -6.08
N ALA A 92 -9.50 1.06 -5.92
CA ALA A 92 -8.25 0.56 -6.50
C ALA A 92 -7.48 -0.24 -5.46
N VAL A 93 -7.01 -1.43 -5.84
CA VAL A 93 -6.33 -2.36 -4.94
C VAL A 93 -5.10 -2.95 -5.63
N VAL A 94 -3.99 -3.01 -4.91
CA VAL A 94 -2.92 -3.99 -5.13
C VAL A 94 -2.89 -4.93 -3.95
N THR A 95 -2.79 -6.22 -4.22
CA THR A 95 -2.60 -7.24 -3.19
C THR A 95 -1.60 -8.27 -3.68
N SER A 96 -1.06 -9.08 -2.79
CA SER A 96 -0.17 -10.19 -3.16
C SER A 96 -0.96 -11.48 -3.33
N THR A 97 -0.80 -12.14 -4.46
CA THR A 97 -1.36 -13.49 -4.70
C THR A 97 -0.30 -14.58 -4.57
N GLY A 98 0.89 -14.23 -4.05
CA GLY A 98 2.04 -15.14 -4.03
C GLY A 98 2.39 -15.57 -5.45
N CYS A 99 2.55 -16.88 -5.67
CA CYS A 99 2.86 -17.43 -6.99
C CYS A 99 1.63 -17.74 -7.86
N ARG A 100 0.43 -17.33 -7.44
CA ARG A 100 -0.79 -17.52 -8.24
C ARG A 100 -1.00 -16.35 -9.17
N LEU A 101 -1.19 -16.63 -10.45
CA LEU A 101 -1.67 -15.68 -11.44
C LEU A 101 -3.21 -15.76 -11.49
N PRO A 102 -3.96 -14.89 -10.80
CA PRO A 102 -5.43 -14.95 -10.78
C PRO A 102 -6.01 -14.66 -12.18
N ASN A 103 -7.24 -15.10 -12.45
CA ASN A 103 -7.91 -14.79 -13.72
C ASN A 103 -9.24 -14.04 -13.54
N ARG A 104 -9.60 -13.74 -12.29
CA ARG A 104 -10.82 -13.01 -11.96
C ARG A 104 -10.59 -12.18 -10.70
N ALA A 105 -11.30 -11.07 -10.61
CA ALA A 105 -11.40 -10.25 -9.42
C ALA A 105 -12.87 -10.05 -9.04
N GLU A 106 -13.18 -10.12 -7.74
CA GLU A 106 -14.47 -9.81 -7.16
C GLU A 106 -14.28 -8.85 -5.98
N LEU A 107 -15.28 -8.03 -5.68
CA LEU A 107 -15.34 -7.25 -4.45
C LEU A 107 -16.51 -7.76 -3.61
N ARG A 108 -16.22 -8.19 -2.38
CA ARG A 108 -17.25 -8.64 -1.43
C ARG A 108 -17.39 -7.67 -0.28
N ARG A 109 -18.54 -7.68 0.39
CA ARG A 109 -18.76 -6.93 1.62
C ARG A 109 -19.04 -7.87 2.77
N ALA A 110 -18.34 -7.66 3.89
CA ALA A 110 -18.58 -8.31 5.17
C ALA A 110 -18.72 -7.22 6.23
N GLY A 111 -19.96 -6.90 6.62
CA GLY A 111 -20.25 -5.80 7.55
C GLY A 111 -19.72 -4.44 7.08
N THR A 112 -18.72 -3.90 7.80
CA THR A 112 -18.04 -2.63 7.48
C THR A 112 -16.76 -2.81 6.66
N GLU A 113 -16.45 -4.02 6.21
CA GLU A 113 -15.25 -4.35 5.43
C GLU A 113 -15.60 -4.66 3.98
N LEU A 114 -14.82 -4.11 3.04
CA LEU A 114 -14.78 -4.60 1.67
C LEU A 114 -13.60 -5.55 1.49
N ARG A 115 -13.83 -6.68 0.84
CA ARG A 115 -12.82 -7.71 0.59
C ARG A 115 -12.60 -7.84 -0.92
N PRO A 116 -11.50 -7.30 -1.45
CA PRO A 116 -11.08 -7.60 -2.80
C PRO A 116 -10.59 -9.05 -2.83
N GLU A 117 -11.23 -9.87 -3.66
CA GLU A 117 -10.88 -11.28 -3.83
C GLU A 117 -10.35 -11.50 -5.25
N LEU A 118 -9.10 -11.97 -5.32
CA LEU A 118 -8.49 -12.39 -6.58
C LEU A 118 -8.61 -13.91 -6.69
N LEU A 119 -9.44 -14.35 -7.63
CA LEU A 119 -9.96 -15.70 -7.72
C LEU A 119 -9.44 -16.43 -8.97
N GLY A 120 -9.52 -17.77 -8.91
CA GLY A 120 -9.12 -18.65 -10.00
C GLY A 120 -7.64 -18.54 -10.35
N GLY A 121 -7.31 -18.84 -11.61
CA GLY A 121 -5.96 -18.71 -12.12
C GLY A 121 -5.08 -19.96 -12.03
N THR A 122 -3.79 -19.77 -12.27
CA THR A 122 -2.78 -20.84 -12.32
C THR A 122 -1.66 -20.55 -11.31
N ASP A 123 -1.25 -21.59 -10.58
CA ASP A 123 -0.09 -21.52 -9.69
C ASP A 123 1.21 -21.75 -10.49
N HIS A 124 2.16 -20.82 -10.36
CA HIS A 124 3.47 -20.92 -11.00
C HIS A 124 4.53 -21.32 -9.98
N GLN A 125 4.93 -22.60 -9.96
CA GLN A 125 5.91 -23.08 -8.97
C GLN A 125 7.30 -22.44 -9.11
N GLU A 126 7.63 -21.91 -10.29
CA GLU A 126 8.91 -21.24 -10.57
C GLU A 126 8.83 -19.71 -10.42
N CYS A 127 7.83 -19.19 -9.68
CA CYS A 127 7.76 -17.75 -9.49
C CYS A 127 8.91 -17.26 -8.58
N TYR A 128 9.85 -16.51 -9.15
CA TYR A 128 10.96 -15.91 -8.40
C TYR A 128 10.51 -14.78 -7.47
N ARG A 129 9.28 -14.27 -7.65
CA ARG A 129 8.65 -13.23 -6.82
C ARG A 129 7.13 -13.37 -6.86
N ALA A 130 6.48 -12.93 -5.79
CA ALA A 130 5.03 -12.90 -5.73
C ALA A 130 4.45 -11.94 -6.79
N TYR A 131 3.37 -12.34 -7.44
CA TYR A 131 2.53 -11.44 -8.22
C TYR A 131 1.87 -10.43 -7.28
N THR A 132 1.80 -9.18 -7.73
CA THR A 132 1.04 -8.12 -7.05
C THR A 132 0.03 -7.50 -8.02
N PRO A 133 -1.08 -8.23 -8.28
CA PRO A 133 -2.06 -7.81 -9.27
C PRO A 133 -2.71 -6.48 -8.87
N PHE A 134 -3.01 -5.67 -9.86
CA PHE A 134 -3.73 -4.41 -9.71
C PHE A 134 -5.16 -4.57 -10.22
N VAL A 135 -6.13 -4.08 -9.46
CA VAL A 135 -7.54 -4.07 -9.86
C VAL A 135 -8.21 -2.77 -9.47
N VAL A 136 -9.11 -2.28 -10.34
CA VAL A 136 -10.02 -1.17 -10.03
C VAL A 136 -11.46 -1.63 -10.19
N PHE A 137 -12.22 -1.50 -9.10
CA PHE A 137 -13.65 -1.78 -9.05
C PHE A 137 -14.45 -0.47 -9.08
N LYS A 138 -15.38 -0.31 -10.02
CA LYS A 138 -16.41 0.74 -9.97
C LYS A 138 -17.58 0.25 -9.10
N VAL A 139 -17.92 1.05 -8.10
CA VAL A 139 -18.88 0.73 -7.04
C VAL A 139 -19.85 1.90 -6.87
N LYS A 140 -21.12 1.65 -6.57
CA LYS A 140 -22.06 2.73 -6.24
C LYS A 140 -21.67 3.34 -4.90
N LYS A 141 -21.73 4.67 -4.78
CA LYS A 141 -21.39 5.35 -3.51
C LYS A 141 -22.22 4.89 -2.31
N ALA A 142 -23.51 4.61 -2.53
CA ALA A 142 -24.40 4.06 -1.51
C ALA A 142 -23.88 2.73 -0.93
N ASP A 143 -23.22 1.90 -1.74
CA ASP A 143 -22.69 0.61 -1.30
C ASP A 143 -21.40 0.75 -0.47
N LEU A 144 -20.78 1.94 -0.47
CA LEU A 144 -19.64 2.29 0.39
C LEU A 144 -20.07 2.91 1.73
N GLU A 145 -21.34 3.21 1.92
CA GLU A 145 -21.82 3.79 3.18
C GLU A 145 -21.60 2.82 4.35
N GLY A 146 -20.95 3.32 5.40
CA GLY A 146 -20.59 2.54 6.59
C GLY A 146 -19.39 1.61 6.42
N VAL A 147 -18.75 1.56 5.23
CA VAL A 147 -17.48 0.88 5.05
C VAL A 147 -16.39 1.64 5.81
N ARG A 148 -15.57 0.89 6.56
CA ARG A 148 -14.46 1.40 7.36
C ARG A 148 -13.10 0.88 6.88
N THR A 149 -13.08 -0.31 6.30
CA THR A 149 -11.85 -0.96 5.85
C THR A 149 -12.01 -1.63 4.50
N ILE A 150 -10.91 -1.78 3.78
CA ILE A 150 -10.82 -2.58 2.56
C ILE A 150 -9.59 -3.50 2.66
N GLY A 151 -9.79 -4.82 2.54
CA GLY A 151 -8.72 -5.81 2.68
C GLY A 151 -8.05 -5.79 4.06
N GLY A 152 -8.78 -5.37 5.10
CA GLY A 152 -8.25 -5.16 6.45
C GLY A 152 -7.66 -3.78 6.72
N GLU A 153 -7.36 -2.99 5.67
CA GLU A 153 -6.77 -1.66 5.80
C GLU A 153 -7.82 -0.56 5.96
N PRO A 154 -7.55 0.53 6.71
CA PRO A 154 -8.45 1.67 6.80
C PRO A 154 -8.82 2.24 5.42
N LEU A 155 -10.07 2.66 5.28
CA LEU A 155 -10.58 3.29 4.05
C LEU A 155 -9.89 4.65 3.83
N ASP A 156 -8.89 4.70 2.95
CA ASP A 156 -8.27 5.95 2.52
C ASP A 156 -8.91 6.50 1.24
N ARG A 157 -9.30 7.78 1.29
CA ARG A 157 -9.96 8.51 0.19
C ARG A 157 -9.06 9.49 -0.53
N ASP A 158 -7.98 9.90 0.13
CA ASP A 158 -7.01 10.79 -0.44
C ASP A 158 -5.74 9.95 -0.54
N GLY A 159 -5.48 9.38 -1.72
CA GLY A 159 -4.33 8.49 -1.94
C GLY A 159 -3.04 9.01 -1.26
N PRO A 160 -2.14 8.11 -0.83
CA PRO A 160 -0.95 8.38 -0.06
C PRO A 160 0.01 9.30 -0.78
N ALA A 161 1.08 9.60 -0.04
CA ALA A 161 2.17 10.47 -0.43
C ALA A 161 2.64 10.29 -1.87
N GLU A 162 2.95 11.41 -2.53
CA GLU A 162 3.61 11.42 -3.83
C GLU A 162 5.11 11.20 -3.63
N SER A 163 5.66 10.18 -4.29
CA SER A 163 7.12 10.02 -4.41
C SER A 163 7.67 11.15 -5.29
N VAL A 164 8.55 11.96 -4.71
CA VAL A 164 9.23 13.06 -5.40
C VAL A 164 10.40 12.51 -6.23
N GLY A 165 11.03 11.45 -5.75
CA GLY A 165 12.12 10.75 -6.40
C GLY A 165 13.03 10.04 -5.39
N HIS A 166 14.04 9.32 -5.89
CA HIS A 166 15.09 8.77 -5.05
C HIS A 166 16.45 8.90 -5.74
N VAL A 167 17.53 8.92 -4.95
CA VAL A 167 18.90 9.12 -5.42
C VAL A 167 19.86 8.22 -4.64
N GLU A 168 20.78 7.58 -5.34
CA GLU A 168 21.81 6.76 -4.72
C GLU A 168 22.75 7.61 -3.87
N LEU A 169 23.03 7.16 -2.66
CA LEU A 169 23.96 7.79 -1.73
C LEU A 169 25.33 7.15 -1.84
N ALA A 170 26.37 7.91 -1.52
CA ALA A 170 27.73 7.37 -1.48
C ALA A 170 27.81 6.20 -0.48
N PRO A 171 28.61 5.15 -0.74
CA PRO A 171 28.69 3.96 0.13
C PRO A 171 29.09 4.24 1.58
N THR A 172 29.74 5.39 1.83
CA THR A 172 30.16 5.86 3.15
C THR A 172 29.07 6.58 3.92
N THR A 173 27.90 6.79 3.33
CA THR A 173 26.78 7.46 3.98
C THR A 173 26.11 6.47 4.94
N THR A 174 26.46 6.58 6.22
CA THR A 174 25.90 5.76 7.30
C THR A 174 24.43 6.09 7.59
N ASP A 175 23.71 5.10 8.13
CA ASP A 175 22.33 5.12 8.63
C ASP A 175 21.83 6.52 9.03
N SER A 176 21.18 7.21 8.09
CA SER A 176 20.31 8.32 8.46
C SER A 176 19.01 7.75 9.05
N ALA A 177 18.42 8.41 10.04
CA ALA A 177 17.03 8.16 10.39
C ALA A 177 16.11 8.81 9.33
N PRO A 178 14.85 8.37 9.19
CA PRO A 178 13.83 9.16 8.49
C PRO A 178 13.74 10.57 9.07
N ARG A 179 13.61 11.59 8.21
CA ARG A 179 13.53 13.00 8.65
C ARG A 179 12.40 13.74 7.94
N GLU A 180 11.68 14.56 8.70
CA GLU A 180 10.89 15.63 8.09
C GLU A 180 11.84 16.71 7.57
N ILE A 181 11.70 17.04 6.30
CA ILE A 181 12.49 18.02 5.57
C ILE A 181 11.56 18.99 4.83
N THR A 182 10.43 19.34 5.45
CA THR A 182 9.51 20.35 4.94
C THR A 182 10.18 21.73 4.91
N ASP A 183 10.91 22.07 5.98
CA ASP A 183 11.64 23.33 6.12
C ASP A 183 12.82 23.38 5.11
N PRO A 184 12.93 24.44 4.28
CA PRO A 184 14.10 24.67 3.43
C PRO A 184 15.43 24.58 4.16
N ALA A 185 15.52 25.02 5.42
CA ALA A 185 16.77 24.92 6.19
C ALA A 185 17.14 23.46 6.50
N ALA A 186 16.16 22.64 6.88
CA ALA A 186 16.34 21.21 7.10
C ALA A 186 16.76 20.48 5.81
N ARG A 187 16.17 20.84 4.65
CA ARG A 187 16.59 20.32 3.33
C ARG A 187 18.02 20.67 2.98
N ALA A 188 18.39 21.95 3.16
CA ALA A 188 19.73 22.41 2.88
C ALA A 188 20.78 21.72 3.76
N ALA A 189 20.45 21.50 5.04
CA ALA A 189 21.29 20.77 5.98
C ALA A 189 21.47 19.30 5.56
N LEU A 190 20.37 18.61 5.20
CA LEU A 190 20.44 17.22 4.74
C LEU A 190 21.23 17.09 3.43
N GLY A 191 21.02 18.00 2.47
CA GLY A 191 21.79 18.01 1.22
C GLY A 191 23.28 18.28 1.44
N ALA A 192 23.65 19.07 2.44
CA ALA A 192 25.05 19.28 2.81
C ALA A 192 25.67 18.06 3.52
N GLU A 193 24.87 17.37 4.35
CA GLU A 193 25.27 16.13 5.04
C GLU A 193 25.52 14.99 4.05
N LEU A 194 24.60 14.78 3.10
CA LEU A 194 24.65 13.65 2.18
C LEU A 194 25.53 13.91 0.95
N GLY A 195 25.68 15.17 0.54
CA GLY A 195 26.48 15.56 -0.63
C GLY A 195 25.93 15.03 -1.96
N GLY A 196 26.78 15.06 -3.00
CA GLY A 196 26.44 14.54 -4.33
C GLY A 196 25.23 15.21 -4.98
N ASP A 197 24.46 14.41 -5.74
CA ASP A 197 23.28 14.86 -6.50
C ASP A 197 22.00 14.95 -5.66
N THR A 198 22.10 14.80 -4.33
CA THR A 198 20.93 14.76 -3.43
C THR A 198 20.09 16.02 -3.47
N ARG A 199 20.71 17.19 -3.73
CA ARG A 199 19.98 18.46 -3.87
C ARG A 199 18.94 18.43 -4.99
N THR A 200 19.22 17.74 -6.09
CA THR A 200 18.28 17.63 -7.21
C THR A 200 16.95 17.01 -6.77
N VAL A 201 17.00 15.94 -5.96
CA VAL A 201 15.80 15.28 -5.44
C VAL A 201 15.18 16.05 -4.27
N LEU A 202 16.01 16.64 -3.38
CA LEU A 202 15.54 17.42 -2.23
C LEU A 202 14.83 18.71 -2.61
N ASP A 203 15.20 19.33 -3.74
CA ASP A 203 14.63 20.58 -4.23
C ASP A 203 13.62 20.37 -5.38
N ALA A 204 13.50 19.13 -5.89
CA ALA A 204 12.48 18.78 -6.87
C ALA A 204 11.09 19.15 -6.36
N THR A 205 10.28 19.77 -7.22
CA THR A 205 8.92 20.18 -6.87
C THR A 205 7.95 19.06 -7.25
N SER A 206 7.18 18.56 -6.28
CA SER A 206 6.10 17.60 -6.53
C SER A 206 4.84 18.28 -7.06
N ARG A 207 3.93 17.50 -7.62
CA ARG A 207 2.63 18.03 -8.09
C ARG A 207 1.75 18.45 -6.90
N ILE A 208 1.85 17.75 -5.76
CA ILE A 208 1.12 18.11 -4.54
C ILE A 208 1.57 19.50 -4.03
N VAL A 209 2.88 19.82 -4.02
CA VAL A 209 3.37 21.16 -3.62
C VAL A 209 2.89 22.26 -4.57
N GLN A 210 2.90 22.03 -5.89
CA GLN A 210 2.40 23.02 -6.87
C GLN A 210 0.92 23.36 -6.65
N ARG A 211 0.12 22.39 -6.20
CA ARG A 211 -1.33 22.53 -6.07
C ARG A 211 -1.79 23.10 -4.74
N TYR A 212 -1.16 22.69 -3.64
CA TYR A 212 -1.59 23.06 -2.29
C TYR A 212 -0.71 24.13 -1.65
N GLY A 213 0.39 24.49 -2.32
CA GLY A 213 1.41 25.35 -1.76
C GLY A 213 2.19 24.65 -0.65
N THR A 214 3.24 25.31 -0.20
CA THR A 214 4.18 24.77 0.82
C THR A 214 3.56 24.63 2.20
N ASN A 215 2.43 25.30 2.47
CA ASN A 215 1.83 25.35 3.81
C ASN A 215 0.90 24.16 4.11
N GLY A 216 0.48 23.42 3.08
CA GLY A 216 -0.42 22.26 3.22
C GLY A 216 0.27 20.91 2.99
N VAL A 217 1.59 20.92 2.78
CA VAL A 217 2.37 19.77 2.36
C VAL A 217 3.60 19.64 3.22
N ARG A 218 3.90 18.40 3.60
CA ARG A 218 5.05 18.01 4.40
C ARG A 218 5.93 17.13 3.53
N ARG A 219 7.24 17.32 3.66
CA ARG A 219 8.24 16.55 2.92
C ARG A 219 9.02 15.67 3.87
N TYR A 220 9.24 14.42 3.49
CA TYR A 220 10.02 13.47 4.27
C TYR A 220 11.11 12.84 3.41
N GLY A 221 12.29 12.65 4.01
CA GLY A 221 13.40 11.92 3.44
C GLY A 221 13.62 10.61 4.20
N PHE A 222 13.67 9.50 3.48
CA PHE A 222 13.91 8.17 4.02
C PHE A 222 15.14 7.55 3.38
N PRO A 223 16.12 7.10 4.17
CA PRO A 223 17.15 6.22 3.67
C PRO A 223 16.56 4.84 3.45
N VAL A 224 16.79 4.29 2.28
CA VAL A 224 16.30 2.96 1.90
C VAL A 224 17.41 2.16 1.26
N ARG A 225 17.34 0.83 1.37
CA ARG A 225 18.22 -0.09 0.65
C ARG A 225 17.46 -0.57 -0.57
N ALA A 226 17.89 -0.13 -1.75
CA ALA A 226 17.20 -0.37 -3.00
C ALA A 226 18.21 -0.67 -4.12
N CYS A 227 17.74 -1.34 -5.16
CA CYS A 227 18.40 -1.34 -6.46
C CYS A 227 17.90 -0.15 -7.31
N PRO A 228 18.64 0.26 -8.36
CA PRO A 228 18.29 1.42 -9.18
C PRO A 228 16.88 1.40 -9.78
N ASP A 229 16.34 0.21 -10.08
CA ASP A 229 15.02 0.06 -10.69
C ASP A 229 13.90 -0.17 -9.66
N ASP A 230 14.23 -0.34 -8.37
CA ASP A 230 13.26 -0.71 -7.34
C ASP A 230 12.25 0.41 -7.10
N LEU A 231 11.02 0.00 -6.80
CA LEU A 231 9.94 0.89 -6.41
C LEU A 231 10.12 1.28 -4.95
N VAL A 232 9.98 2.58 -4.64
CA VAL A 232 9.91 3.04 -3.26
C VAL A 232 8.58 3.74 -3.04
N ALA A 233 7.79 3.21 -2.10
CA ALA A 233 6.51 3.76 -1.68
C ALA A 233 6.58 4.23 -0.22
N LEU A 234 5.77 5.21 0.15
CA LEU A 234 5.59 5.59 1.54
C LEU A 234 4.32 4.94 2.09
N ASN A 235 4.50 4.02 3.03
CA ASN A 235 3.42 3.49 3.85
C ASN A 235 3.14 4.45 5.01
N VAL A 236 1.87 4.82 5.18
CA VAL A 236 1.40 5.78 6.18
C VAL A 236 0.42 5.06 7.09
N THR A 237 0.83 4.76 8.30
CA THR A 237 -0.04 4.12 9.31
C THR A 237 -0.43 5.13 10.38
N ALA A 238 -1.33 4.75 11.29
CA ALA A 238 -1.72 5.57 12.43
C ALA A 238 -0.53 5.94 13.36
N THR A 239 0.56 5.16 13.34
CA THR A 239 1.67 5.27 14.30
C THR A 239 3.05 5.39 13.66
N GLU A 240 3.16 5.26 12.34
CA GLU A 240 4.46 5.37 11.66
C GLU A 240 4.33 5.80 10.20
N LEU A 241 5.32 6.56 9.73
CA LEU A 241 5.64 6.73 8.32
C LEU A 241 6.80 5.81 7.97
N ARG A 242 6.64 4.92 6.99
CA ARG A 242 7.66 3.95 6.61
C ARG A 242 7.84 3.90 5.10
N ALA A 243 9.05 4.14 4.63
CA ALA A 243 9.38 3.88 3.22
C ALA A 243 9.60 2.38 3.01
N GLU A 244 8.90 1.82 2.02
CA GLU A 244 9.00 0.42 1.64
C GLU A 244 9.56 0.30 0.23
N VAL A 245 10.58 -0.55 0.09
CA VAL A 245 11.19 -0.87 -1.20
C VAL A 245 10.57 -2.16 -1.71
N THR A 246 10.09 -2.13 -2.95
CA THR A 246 9.61 -3.31 -3.66
C THR A 246 10.40 -3.47 -4.94
N ALA A 247 10.77 -4.71 -5.26
CA ALA A 247 11.50 -4.99 -6.50
C ALA A 247 10.75 -4.41 -7.70
N SER A 248 11.50 -3.81 -8.63
CA SER A 248 10.92 -3.32 -9.89
C SER A 248 10.11 -4.41 -10.59
N PRO A 249 8.94 -4.09 -11.18
CA PRO A 249 8.25 -5.00 -12.10
C PRO A 249 9.15 -5.53 -13.21
N ASP A 250 10.23 -4.82 -13.55
CA ASP A 250 11.09 -5.11 -14.70
C ASP A 250 12.47 -5.60 -14.34
N ALA A 251 12.75 -5.73 -13.05
CA ALA A 251 14.00 -6.28 -12.59
C ALA A 251 14.10 -7.73 -13.11
N THR A 252 14.97 -7.92 -14.11
CA THR A 252 15.24 -9.23 -14.72
C THR A 252 15.88 -10.21 -13.73
N ARG A 253 16.36 -9.72 -12.58
CA ARG A 253 16.98 -10.49 -11.50
C ARG A 253 16.59 -9.91 -10.15
N THR A 254 16.60 -10.76 -9.13
CA THR A 254 16.55 -10.35 -7.73
C THR A 254 17.68 -9.36 -7.45
N CYS A 255 17.39 -8.28 -6.73
CA CYS A 255 18.40 -7.33 -6.27
C CYS A 255 19.38 -8.04 -5.32
N GLU A 256 20.57 -8.41 -5.81
CA GLU A 256 21.57 -9.15 -5.02
C GLU A 256 22.44 -8.23 -4.15
N ALA A 257 22.59 -6.96 -4.54
CA ALA A 257 23.43 -5.99 -3.86
C ALA A 257 22.76 -4.61 -3.81
N PRO A 258 21.71 -4.42 -2.98
CA PRO A 258 21.07 -3.12 -2.82
C PRO A 258 22.07 -2.11 -2.26
N THR A 259 22.09 -0.91 -2.83
CA THR A 259 22.84 0.23 -2.31
C THR A 259 21.93 1.13 -1.49
N THR A 260 22.50 2.12 -0.79
CA THR A 260 21.72 3.02 0.04
C THR A 260 21.24 4.19 -0.83
N HIS A 261 19.94 4.47 -0.83
CA HIS A 261 19.32 5.59 -1.52
C HIS A 261 18.61 6.52 -0.53
N LEU A 262 18.45 7.79 -0.89
CA LEU A 262 17.50 8.69 -0.24
C LEU A 262 16.23 8.75 -1.09
N ALA A 263 15.11 8.28 -0.54
CA ALA A 263 13.78 8.44 -1.11
C ALA A 263 13.07 9.65 -0.48
N VAL A 264 12.50 10.52 -1.31
CA VAL A 264 11.82 11.75 -0.87
C VAL A 264 10.34 11.67 -1.23
N PHE A 265 9.49 11.97 -0.25
CA PHE A 265 8.03 11.92 -0.40
C PHE A 265 7.41 13.24 0.05
N ASP A 266 6.40 13.68 -0.68
CA ASP A 266 5.51 14.78 -0.29
C ASP A 266 4.13 14.24 0.07
N ILE A 267 3.64 14.61 1.24
CA ILE A 267 2.33 14.20 1.76
C ILE A 267 1.61 15.42 2.30
N ARG A 268 0.28 15.49 2.11
CA ARG A 268 -0.48 16.61 2.69
C ARG A 268 -0.49 16.47 4.21
N ASP A 269 -0.38 17.59 4.93
CA ASP A 269 -0.38 17.61 6.40
C ASP A 269 -1.62 16.92 6.99
N THR A 270 -2.75 16.99 6.28
CA THR A 270 -4.02 16.34 6.66
C THR A 270 -3.99 14.81 6.62
N HIS A 271 -2.99 14.20 5.97
CA HIS A 271 -2.87 12.73 5.83
C HIS A 271 -1.80 12.15 6.74
N ILE A 272 -1.23 12.94 7.65
CA ILE A 272 -0.18 12.48 8.56
C ILE A 272 -0.79 12.39 9.95
N PRO A 273 -1.07 11.17 10.45
CA PRO A 273 -1.50 10.99 11.82
C PRO A 273 -0.47 11.60 12.77
N ASP A 274 -0.94 12.28 13.83
CA ASP A 274 -0.04 12.91 14.80
C ASP A 274 0.96 11.92 15.41
N GLY A 275 0.52 10.66 15.62
CA GLY A 275 1.34 9.57 16.13
C GLY A 275 2.36 9.00 15.14
N ALA A 276 2.27 9.32 13.85
CA ALA A 276 3.15 8.79 12.80
C ALA A 276 4.37 9.67 12.50
N ARG A 277 4.38 10.90 13.03
CA ARG A 277 5.43 11.88 12.73
C ARG A 277 6.78 11.43 13.32
N PRO A 278 7.87 11.43 12.53
CA PRO A 278 9.20 11.14 13.04
C PRO A 278 9.52 12.09 14.20
N THR A 279 9.95 11.54 15.33
CA THR A 279 10.45 12.34 16.45
C THR A 279 11.78 12.95 16.03
N SER A 280 11.82 14.29 15.97
CA SER A 280 13.03 15.08 15.69
C SER A 280 14.10 14.91 16.76
#